data_AF-A0A971MGD4-F1
#
_entry.id   AF-A0A971MGD4-F1
#
_cell.length_a   1.000
_cell.length_b   1.000
_cell.length_c   1.000
_cell.angle_alpha   90.00
_cell.angle_beta   90.00
_cell.angle_gamma   90.00
#
_symmetry.space_group_name_H-M   'P 1'
#
loop_
_entity.id
_entity.type
_entity.pdbx_description
1 polymer ?
#
loop_
_entity_poly.entity_id
_entity_poly.type
_entity_poly.pdbx_seq_one_letter_code
_entity_poly.pdbx_strand_id
1 'polypeptide(L)'
;MINMLYSIDSGKYITHIPHEKDFEKWMKKLSAADYKKIEDALNEMIDQNEINTAGWMPGNDWTGTVFQPIYEACGQNVTQAGMFFGLILFVILMNREDKVWGFGKYEKDGKPIKSMTYFVLNNPPPR
;
A
#
# COMPACT_ATOMS: atom_id res chain seq x y z
N MET A 1 -14.16 0.61 -13.84
CA MET A 1 -13.38 1.04 -12.67
C MET A 1 -11.93 1.17 -13.11
N ILE A 2 -11.33 2.32 -12.87
CA ILE A 2 -9.96 2.60 -13.33
C ILE A 2 -9.03 2.18 -12.19
N ASN A 3 -8.58 0.93 -12.26
CA ASN A 3 -7.66 0.32 -11.29
C ASN A 3 -6.24 0.62 -11.75
N MET A 4 -5.76 1.85 -11.59
CA MET A 4 -4.49 2.26 -12.21
C MET A 4 -3.64 3.09 -11.26
N LEU A 5 -2.39 2.68 -11.12
CA LEU A 5 -1.38 3.39 -10.35
C LEU A 5 -0.19 3.73 -11.24
N TYR A 6 0.29 4.97 -11.24
CA TYR A 6 1.39 5.36 -12.13
C TYR A 6 2.75 5.03 -11.53
N SER A 7 3.52 4.17 -12.19
CA SER A 7 4.89 3.87 -11.79
C SER A 7 5.83 4.93 -12.37
N ILE A 8 6.50 5.67 -11.49
CA ILE A 8 7.51 6.66 -11.87
C ILE A 8 8.73 5.97 -12.49
N ASP A 9 9.13 4.83 -11.90
CA ASP A 9 10.32 4.09 -12.33
C ASP A 9 10.19 3.56 -13.78
N SER A 10 8.99 3.11 -14.17
CA SER A 10 8.75 2.55 -15.51
C SER A 10 8.06 3.52 -16.48
N GLY A 11 7.57 4.65 -15.99
CA GLY A 11 6.82 5.63 -16.77
C GLY A 11 5.44 5.15 -17.24
N LYS A 12 4.87 4.12 -16.61
CA LYS A 12 3.64 3.44 -17.05
C LYS A 12 2.59 3.33 -15.95
N TYR A 13 1.34 3.32 -16.37
CA TYR A 13 0.25 2.90 -15.49
C TYR A 13 0.29 1.38 -15.27
N ILE A 14 0.20 0.99 -14.01
CA ILE A 14 0.09 -0.38 -13.56
C ILE A 14 -1.39 -0.69 -13.33
N THR A 15 -1.87 -1.74 -13.98
CA THR A 15 -3.29 -2.14 -13.98
C THR A 15 -3.56 -3.49 -13.32
N HIS A 16 -2.54 -4.07 -12.68
CA HIS A 16 -2.60 -5.33 -11.96
C HIS A 16 -1.90 -5.22 -10.61
N ILE A 17 -2.23 -6.13 -9.69
CA ILE A 17 -1.62 -6.18 -8.36
C ILE A 17 -0.28 -6.91 -8.48
N PRO A 18 0.85 -6.32 -8.05
CA PRO A 18 2.11 -7.05 -8.00
C PRO A 18 2.00 -8.18 -6.96
N HIS A 19 2.58 -9.35 -7.25
CA HIS A 19 2.48 -10.53 -6.35
C HIS A 19 1.04 -10.94 -6.00
N GLU A 20 0.11 -10.82 -6.97
CA GLU A 20 -1.32 -11.10 -6.81
C GLU A 20 -1.63 -12.44 -6.11
N LYS A 21 -0.90 -13.52 -6.46
CA LYS A 21 -1.08 -14.83 -5.83
C LYS A 21 -0.84 -14.82 -4.32
N ASP A 22 0.18 -14.08 -3.86
CA ASP A 22 0.48 -13.96 -2.44
C ASP A 22 -0.56 -13.06 -1.75
N PHE A 23 -0.95 -11.96 -2.40
CA PHE A 23 -2.03 -11.07 -1.93
C PHE A 23 -3.33 -11.86 -1.72
N GLU A 24 -3.80 -12.59 -2.74
CA GLU A 24 -5.03 -13.40 -2.65
C GLU A 24 -4.93 -14.47 -1.56
N LYS A 25 -3.77 -15.12 -1.41
CA LYS A 25 -3.53 -16.13 -0.39
C LYS A 25 -3.67 -15.56 1.02
N TRP A 26 -3.13 -14.38 1.29
CA TRP A 26 -3.24 -13.74 2.60
C TRP A 26 -4.63 -13.11 2.81
N MET A 27 -5.23 -12.52 1.78
CA MET A 27 -6.61 -12.01 1.83
C MET A 27 -7.63 -13.07 2.22
N LYS A 28 -7.47 -14.33 1.77
CA LYS A 28 -8.35 -15.45 2.19
C LYS A 28 -8.33 -15.72 3.70
N LYS A 29 -7.34 -15.22 4.42
CA LYS A 29 -7.18 -15.38 5.87
C LYS A 29 -7.51 -14.11 6.65
N LEU A 30 -7.85 -13.03 5.95
CA LEU A 30 -8.22 -11.75 6.54
C LEU A 30 -9.74 -11.59 6.43
N SER A 31 -10.40 -11.31 7.55
CA SER A 31 -11.85 -11.12 7.52
C SER A 31 -12.20 -9.82 6.78
N ALA A 32 -13.38 -9.78 6.15
CA ALA A 32 -13.84 -8.56 5.49
C ALA A 32 -13.99 -7.37 6.47
N ALA A 33 -14.37 -7.67 7.72
CA ALA A 33 -14.50 -6.66 8.76
C ALA A 33 -13.13 -6.08 9.18
N ASP A 34 -12.10 -6.92 9.28
CA ASP A 34 -10.74 -6.46 9.60
C ASP A 34 -10.13 -5.70 8.43
N TYR A 35 -10.31 -6.20 7.20
CA TYR A 35 -9.91 -5.48 5.99
C TYR A 35 -10.52 -4.07 5.94
N LYS A 36 -11.82 -3.94 6.25
CA LYS A 36 -12.48 -2.62 6.26
C LYS A 36 -11.87 -1.67 7.29
N LYS A 37 -11.57 -2.15 8.51
CA LYS A 37 -10.90 -1.33 9.55
C LYS A 37 -9.50 -0.90 9.12
N ILE A 38 -8.76 -1.80 8.49
CA ILE A 38 -7.42 -1.50 7.94
C ILE A 38 -7.52 -0.44 6.84
N GLU A 39 -8.47 -0.61 5.92
CA GLU A 39 -8.72 0.34 4.84
C GLU A 39 -9.10 1.73 5.37
N ASP A 40 -9.97 1.81 6.37
CA ASP A 40 -10.35 3.08 7.01
C ASP A 40 -9.15 3.76 7.67
N ALA A 41 -8.37 3.01 8.46
CA ALA A 41 -7.17 3.55 9.10
C ALA A 41 -6.13 4.02 8.08
N LEU A 42 -5.93 3.27 6.98
CA LEU A 42 -5.00 3.67 5.93
C LEU A 42 -5.49 4.90 5.18
N ASN A 43 -6.78 4.99 4.84
CA ASN A 43 -7.32 6.18 4.17
C ASN A 43 -7.17 7.43 5.04
N GLU A 44 -7.45 7.34 6.34
CA GLU A 44 -7.22 8.46 7.27
C GLU A 44 -5.75 8.92 7.26
N MET A 45 -4.81 7.98 7.34
CA MET A 45 -3.38 8.31 7.29
C MET A 45 -2.95 8.91 5.95
N ILE A 46 -3.46 8.36 4.83
CA ILE A 46 -3.16 8.85 3.49
C ILE A 46 -3.68 10.27 3.31
N ASP A 47 -4.90 10.56 3.77
CA ASP A 47 -5.53 11.87 3.57
C ASP A 47 -4.87 12.98 4.40
N GLN A 48 -4.15 12.62 5.46
CA GLN A 48 -3.36 13.56 6.27
C GLN A 48 -2.00 13.91 5.66
N ASN A 49 -1.55 13.21 4.61
CA ASN A 49 -0.20 13.35 4.06
C ASN A 49 -0.17 13.43 2.53
N GLU A 50 0.60 14.36 1.97
CA GLU A 50 0.82 14.43 0.52
C GLU A 50 1.72 13.29 0.01
N ILE A 51 2.66 12.84 0.85
CA ILE A 51 3.64 11.80 0.54
C ILE A 51 3.51 10.69 1.58
N ASN A 52 3.30 9.46 1.11
CA ASN A 52 3.06 8.29 1.94
C ASN A 52 4.10 7.21 1.64
N THR A 53 4.95 6.88 2.61
CA THR A 53 5.96 5.82 2.47
C THR A 53 5.52 4.59 3.25
N ALA A 54 5.30 3.46 2.57
CA ALA A 54 4.67 2.28 3.19
C ALA A 54 5.44 1.76 4.41
N GLY A 55 6.78 1.76 4.36
CA GLY A 55 7.61 1.29 5.47
C GLY A 55 7.67 2.23 6.67
N TRP A 56 7.05 3.41 6.59
CA TRP A 56 6.92 4.37 7.70
C TRP A 56 5.50 4.39 8.27
N MET A 57 4.58 3.58 7.73
CA MET A 57 3.19 3.46 8.16
C MET A 57 2.93 2.02 8.64
N PRO A 58 2.14 1.79 9.70
CA PRO A 58 1.79 2.71 10.80
C PRO A 58 2.92 2.89 11.83
N GLY A 59 4.05 2.19 11.65
CA GLY A 59 5.07 1.98 12.68
C GLY A 59 5.42 0.50 12.77
N ASN A 60 6.26 0.14 13.76
CA ASN A 60 6.90 -1.18 13.80
C ASN A 60 6.20 -2.20 14.72
N ASP A 61 5.36 -1.75 15.64
CA ASP A 61 4.60 -2.64 16.55
C ASP A 61 3.11 -2.53 16.23
N TRP A 62 2.51 -3.66 15.83
CA TRP A 62 1.10 -3.75 15.49
C TRP A 62 0.27 -4.45 16.56
N THR A 63 0.88 -4.83 17.69
CA THR A 63 0.20 -5.53 18.79
C THR A 63 -0.97 -4.70 19.31
N GLY A 64 -2.17 -5.28 19.33
CA GLY A 64 -3.40 -4.64 19.77
C GLY A 64 -3.94 -3.58 18.81
N THR A 65 -3.34 -3.39 17.64
CA THR A 65 -3.78 -2.42 16.64
C THR A 65 -4.68 -3.06 15.58
N VAL A 66 -5.33 -2.23 14.76
CA VAL A 66 -6.09 -2.70 13.59
C VAL A 66 -5.26 -3.43 12.54
N PHE A 67 -3.92 -3.33 12.60
CA PHE A 67 -3.00 -3.97 11.66
C PHE A 67 -2.52 -5.36 12.11
N GLN A 68 -2.76 -5.75 13.37
CA GLN A 68 -2.42 -7.09 13.88
C GLN A 68 -2.97 -8.24 13.00
N PRO A 69 -4.20 -8.19 12.47
CA PRO A 69 -4.73 -9.24 11.61
C PRO A 69 -3.91 -9.51 10.33
N ILE A 70 -3.14 -8.53 9.84
CA ILE A 70 -2.22 -8.73 8.70
C ILE A 70 -1.10 -9.71 9.08
N TYR A 71 -0.52 -9.53 10.26
CA TYR A 71 0.51 -10.41 10.80
C TYR A 71 -0.01 -11.83 11.00
N GLU A 72 -1.22 -11.98 11.53
CA GLU A 72 -1.88 -13.26 11.75
C GLU A 72 -2.23 -13.96 10.43
N ALA A 73 -2.76 -13.24 9.44
CA ALA A 73 -3.04 -13.75 8.09
C ALA A 73 -1.76 -14.28 7.41
N CYS A 74 -0.61 -13.66 7.68
CA CYS A 74 0.69 -14.11 7.21
C CYS A 74 1.32 -15.24 8.06
N GLY A 75 0.56 -15.84 8.99
CA GLY A 75 1.06 -16.92 9.84
C GLY A 75 2.16 -16.45 10.78
N GLN A 76 2.03 -15.22 11.31
CA GLN A 76 2.97 -14.64 12.25
C GLN A 76 4.38 -14.43 11.67
N ASN A 77 4.47 -14.24 10.34
CA ASN A 77 5.72 -13.93 9.64
C ASN A 77 5.83 -12.43 9.35
N VAL A 78 6.78 -11.75 10.00
CA VAL A 78 6.97 -10.30 9.91
C VAL A 78 7.28 -9.84 8.47
N THR A 79 8.14 -10.56 7.76
CA THR A 79 8.53 -10.21 6.38
C THR A 79 7.33 -10.28 5.43
N GLN A 80 6.54 -11.35 5.52
CA GLN A 80 5.32 -11.50 4.74
C GLN A 80 4.26 -10.47 5.12
N ALA A 81 4.12 -10.18 6.42
CA ALA A 81 3.18 -9.18 6.90
C ALA A 81 3.51 -7.77 6.36
N GLY A 82 4.79 -7.39 6.34
CA GLY A 82 5.22 -6.12 5.75
C GLY A 82 4.97 -6.06 4.24
N MET A 83 5.18 -7.17 3.52
CA MET A 83 4.86 -7.26 2.10
C MET A 83 3.34 -7.15 1.87
N PHE A 84 2.54 -7.88 2.65
CA PHE A 84 1.09 -7.88 2.55
C PHE A 84 0.51 -6.48 2.82
N PHE A 85 1.00 -5.81 3.85
CA PHE A 85 0.66 -4.40 4.14
C PHE A 85 0.95 -3.50 2.94
N GLY A 86 2.14 -3.60 2.34
CA GLY A 86 2.49 -2.84 1.14
C GLY A 86 1.56 -3.10 -0.05
N LEU A 87 1.10 -4.34 -0.22
CA LEU A 87 0.14 -4.71 -1.26
C LEU A 87 -1.27 -4.17 -0.97
N ILE A 88 -1.72 -4.19 0.29
CA ILE A 88 -2.99 -3.57 0.70
C ILE A 88 -2.97 -2.07 0.38
N LEU A 89 -1.91 -1.36 0.78
CA LEU A 89 -1.77 0.07 0.47
C LEU A 89 -1.74 0.33 -1.04
N PHE A 90 -1.03 -0.50 -1.81
CA PHE A 90 -1.01 -0.42 -3.26
C PHE A 90 -2.42 -0.56 -3.85
N VAL A 91 -3.19 -1.55 -3.41
CA VAL A 91 -4.56 -1.81 -3.88
C VAL A 91 -5.50 -0.67 -3.51
N ILE A 92 -5.42 -0.15 -2.28
CA ILE A 92 -6.22 1.00 -1.85
C ILE A 92 -5.98 2.17 -2.80
N LEU A 93 -4.72 2.57 -2.99
CA LEU A 93 -4.37 3.71 -3.84
C LEU A 93 -4.69 3.49 -5.33
N MET A 94 -4.51 2.26 -5.82
CA MET A 94 -4.86 1.87 -7.19
C MET A 94 -6.36 2.00 -7.48
N ASN A 95 -7.21 1.83 -6.46
CA ASN A 95 -8.67 1.87 -6.58
C ASN A 95 -9.27 3.23 -6.19
N ARG A 96 -8.46 4.21 -5.80
CA ARG A 96 -8.95 5.57 -5.47
C ARG A 96 -9.33 6.32 -6.74
N GLU A 97 -10.58 6.78 -6.80
CA GLU A 97 -11.12 7.52 -7.95
C GLU A 97 -10.99 9.04 -7.81
N ASP A 98 -10.68 9.54 -6.62
CA ASP A 98 -10.59 10.97 -6.33
C ASP A 98 -9.37 11.66 -6.97
N LYS A 99 -8.28 10.90 -7.15
CA LYS A 99 -6.98 11.43 -7.60
C LYS A 99 -6.23 10.39 -8.43
N VAL A 100 -5.26 10.84 -9.23
CA VAL A 100 -4.27 9.94 -9.84
C VAL A 100 -3.06 9.85 -8.92
N TRP A 101 -2.73 8.63 -8.52
CA TRP A 101 -1.60 8.36 -7.64
C TRP A 101 -0.40 7.81 -8.41
N GLY A 102 0.78 8.33 -8.06
CA GLY A 102 2.08 7.86 -8.52
C GLY A 102 2.83 7.14 -7.41
N PHE A 103 3.77 6.28 -7.79
CA PHE A 103 4.66 5.59 -6.85
C PHE A 103 6.04 5.29 -7.44
N GLY A 104 7.04 5.12 -6.56
CA GLY A 104 8.39 4.74 -6.95
C GLY A 104 9.32 4.44 -5.78
N LYS A 105 10.59 4.14 -6.10
CA LYS A 105 11.70 4.04 -5.15
C LYS A 105 12.39 5.39 -4.96
N TYR A 106 12.71 5.71 -3.71
CA TYR A 106 13.34 6.98 -3.34
C TYR A 106 14.42 6.77 -2.27
N GLU A 107 15.19 7.81 -2.01
CA GLU A 107 16.21 7.85 -0.97
C GLU A 107 15.89 8.93 0.06
N LYS A 108 16.37 8.75 1.29
CA LYS A 108 16.38 9.77 2.34
C LYS A 108 17.78 9.86 2.91
N ASP A 109 18.36 11.06 2.92
CA ASP A 109 19.73 11.33 3.40
C ASP A 109 20.79 10.42 2.74
N GLY A 110 20.66 10.21 1.42
CA GLY A 110 21.55 9.35 0.63
C GLY A 110 21.41 7.85 0.91
N LYS A 111 20.34 7.42 1.61
CA LYS A 111 20.05 6.02 1.90
C LYS A 111 18.77 5.58 1.19
N PRO A 112 18.80 4.47 0.42
CA PRO A 112 17.60 3.94 -0.22
C PRO A 112 16.50 3.57 0.78
N ILE A 113 15.29 4.03 0.49
CA ILE A 113 14.07 3.61 1.19
C ILE A 113 13.68 2.24 0.63
N LYS A 114 13.63 1.23 1.49
CA LYS A 114 13.31 -0.15 1.07
C LYS A 114 11.87 -0.29 0.56
N SER A 115 10.93 0.46 1.12
CA SER A 115 9.51 0.42 0.75
C SER A 115 9.18 1.33 -0.44
N MET A 116 7.96 1.19 -0.98
CA MET A 116 7.41 2.14 -1.94
C MET A 116 7.05 3.47 -1.27
N THR A 117 7.14 4.56 -2.03
CA THR A 117 6.59 5.87 -1.66
C THR A 117 5.56 6.28 -2.71
N TYR A 118 4.45 6.83 -2.23
CA TYR A 118 3.26 7.17 -3.01
C TYR A 118 2.92 8.65 -2.83
N PHE A 119 2.40 9.27 -3.88
CA PHE A 119 2.02 10.69 -3.88
C PHE A 119 1.01 10.99 -5.00
N VAL A 120 0.32 12.10 -4.87
CA VAL A 120 -0.66 12.57 -5.86
C VAL A 120 0.06 13.16 -7.07
N LEU A 121 -0.41 12.84 -8.28
CA LEU A 121 0.04 13.46 -9.52
C LEU A 121 -0.90 14.60 -9.90
N ASN A 122 -0.45 15.84 -9.74
CA ASN A 122 -1.22 17.03 -10.11
C ASN A 122 -1.36 17.20 -11.63
N ASN A 123 -0.39 16.70 -12.42
CA ASN A 123 -0.42 16.67 -13.88
C ASN A 123 -0.13 15.24 -14.37
N PRO A 124 -1.10 14.33 -14.25
CA PRO A 124 -0.89 12.93 -14.57
C PRO A 124 -0.65 12.74 -16.07
N PRO A 125 0.22 11.80 -16.47
CA PRO A 125 0.39 11.45 -17.89
C PRO A 125 -0.91 10.98 -18.53
N PRO A 126 -1.09 11.17 -19.86
CA PRO A 126 -2.24 10.64 -20.58
C PRO A 126 -2.39 9.12 -20.34
N ARG A 127 -3.64 8.67 -20.20
CA ARG A 127 -3.99 7.26 -20.00
C ARG A 127 -4.03 6.51 -21.32
#